data_AF-A0A498SS69-F1
#
_entry.id   AF-A0A498SS69-F1
#
_cell.length_a   1.000
_cell.length_b   1.000
_cell.length_c   1.000
_cell.angle_alpha   90.00
_cell.angle_beta   90.00
_cell.angle_gamma   90.00
#
_symmetry.space_group_name_H-M   'P 1'
#
loop_
_entity.id
_entity.type
_entity.pdbx_description
1 polymer ?
#
loop_
_entity_poly.entity_id
_entity_poly.type
_entity_poly.pdbx_seq_one_letter_code
_entity_poly.pdbx_strand_id
1 'polypeptide(L)'
;YVKYFSSLLCGRAKIQPATVYLHNIILTNFFDRNILFKIYERMQPVHTTSLKVIAENNTFELDNLPLRGDILVKCFQRTSTAERALFFRCQFNTCTFDLSAHNENTYKLRFYREELDNIFNDSEVNSQAMIEFIFLIELPKSSSNGGDCMDRMMMVMTASGAIGGSVRRSIAENSRADSYENFDNEE
;
A
#
# COMPACT_ATOMS: atom_id res chain seq x y z
N TYR A 1 -10.41 0.70 -12.23
CA TYR A 1 -9.53 0.11 -13.25
C TYR A 1 -9.80 0.56 -14.68
N VAL A 2 -11.02 0.50 -15.23
CA VAL A 2 -11.30 0.92 -16.63
C VAL A 2 -10.83 2.35 -16.91
N LYS A 3 -11.13 3.30 -16.02
CA LYS A 3 -10.63 4.68 -16.10
C LYS A 3 -9.10 4.75 -16.15
N TYR A 4 -8.40 3.92 -15.36
CA TYR A 4 -6.93 3.86 -15.36
C TYR A 4 -6.37 3.35 -16.69
N PHE A 5 -6.92 2.26 -17.22
CA PHE A 5 -6.52 1.74 -18.52
C PHE A 5 -6.74 2.76 -19.63
N SER A 6 -7.87 3.48 -19.60
CA SER A 6 -8.12 4.58 -20.55
C SER A 6 -7.07 5.69 -20.44
N SER A 7 -6.72 6.13 -19.22
CA SER A 7 -5.67 7.15 -19.02
C SER A 7 -4.30 6.69 -19.51
N LEU A 8 -3.95 5.41 -19.34
CA LEU A 8 -2.72 4.81 -19.87
C LEU A 8 -2.72 4.82 -21.41
N LEU A 9 -3.81 4.37 -22.04
CA LEU A 9 -3.94 4.34 -23.50
C LEU A 9 -3.94 5.74 -24.11
N CYS A 10 -4.48 6.74 -23.40
CA CYS A 10 -4.43 8.13 -23.82
C CYS A 10 -3.09 8.83 -23.53
N GLY A 11 -2.09 8.14 -22.96
CA GLY A 11 -0.79 8.72 -22.60
C GLY A 11 -0.83 9.76 -21.48
N ARG A 12 -1.97 9.90 -20.79
CA ARG A 12 -2.18 10.85 -19.68
C ARG A 12 -1.63 10.34 -18.36
N ALA A 13 -1.37 9.04 -18.25
CA ALA A 13 -0.72 8.44 -17.10
C ALA A 13 0.46 7.59 -17.57
N LYS A 14 1.53 7.55 -16.77
CA LYS A 14 2.68 6.64 -16.97
C LYS A 14 2.72 5.65 -15.82
N ILE A 15 2.96 4.38 -16.13
CA ILE A 15 3.15 3.34 -15.12
C ILE A 15 4.50 3.59 -14.46
N GLN A 16 4.49 3.93 -13.17
CA GLN A 16 5.72 4.07 -12.38
C GLN A 16 5.71 3.00 -11.29
N PRO A 17 6.54 1.96 -11.39
CA PRO A 17 6.53 0.86 -10.43
C PRO A 17 7.22 1.21 -9.09
N ALA A 18 7.25 2.49 -8.72
CA ALA A 18 7.91 2.97 -7.50
C ALA A 18 7.13 2.55 -6.25
N THR A 19 7.86 2.29 -5.17
CA THR A 19 7.27 2.15 -3.83
C THR A 19 6.83 3.52 -3.35
N VAL A 20 5.61 3.59 -2.81
CA VAL A 20 5.10 4.77 -2.11
C VAL A 20 4.79 4.38 -0.68
N TYR A 21 4.69 5.37 0.21
CA TYR A 21 4.56 5.12 1.64
C TYR A 21 3.23 5.67 2.14
N LEU A 22 2.31 4.80 2.51
CA LEU A 22 1.03 5.20 3.08
C LEU A 22 1.26 5.75 4.49
N HIS A 23 1.07 7.06 4.63
CA HIS A 23 1.28 7.77 5.89
C HIS A 23 0.00 7.78 6.72
N ASN A 24 -1.11 8.26 6.12
CA ASN A 24 -2.38 8.43 6.80
C ASN A 24 -3.58 7.91 6.00
N ILE A 25 -4.58 7.39 6.70
CA ILE A 25 -5.94 7.21 6.20
C ILE A 25 -6.85 8.16 6.96
N ILE A 26 -7.53 9.04 6.24
CA ILE A 26 -8.46 10.03 6.79
C ILE A 26 -9.87 9.63 6.39
N LEU A 27 -10.78 9.61 7.35
CA LEU A 27 -12.21 9.41 7.15
C LEU A 27 -12.99 10.65 7.52
N THR A 28 -13.94 11.01 6.68
CA THR A 28 -14.86 12.11 6.88
C THR A 28 -16.30 11.61 6.76
N ASN A 29 -17.16 12.00 7.70
CA ASN A 29 -18.60 11.68 7.77
C ASN A 29 -18.95 10.19 7.96
N PHE A 30 -18.13 9.42 8.69
CA PHE A 30 -18.39 8.02 9.08
C PHE A 30 -18.75 7.86 10.58
N PHE A 31 -19.61 8.75 11.07
CA PHE A 31 -19.95 8.91 12.49
C PHE A 31 -20.40 7.62 13.19
N ASP A 32 -20.10 7.54 14.49
CA ASP A 32 -20.57 6.53 15.45
C ASP A 32 -20.26 5.07 15.10
N ARG A 33 -19.25 4.85 14.25
CA ARG A 33 -18.79 3.51 13.87
C ARG A 33 -17.50 3.15 14.56
N ASN A 34 -17.38 1.89 14.98
CA ASN A 34 -16.18 1.35 15.59
C ASN A 34 -15.44 0.48 14.57
N ILE A 35 -14.38 1.01 13.96
CA ILE A 35 -13.79 0.40 12.75
C ILE A 35 -12.29 0.15 12.86
N LEU A 36 -11.79 -0.74 12.00
CA LEU A 36 -10.37 -0.96 11.74
C LEU A 36 -10.15 -1.21 10.24
N PHE A 37 -8.92 -1.01 9.79
CA PHE A 37 -8.50 -1.31 8.43
C PHE A 37 -7.59 -2.52 8.37
N LYS A 38 -7.76 -3.32 7.31
CA LYS A 38 -6.77 -4.29 6.85
C LYS A 38 -6.32 -3.93 5.44
N ILE A 39 -5.01 -3.86 5.26
CA ILE A 39 -4.39 -3.51 3.99
C ILE A 39 -3.73 -4.76 3.44
N TYR A 40 -3.96 -5.00 2.15
CA TYR A 40 -3.47 -6.15 1.43
C TYR A 40 -2.66 -5.68 0.22
N GLU A 41 -1.46 -6.22 0.05
CA GLU A 41 -0.65 -6.08 -1.17
C GLU A 41 -0.63 -7.44 -1.87
N ARG A 42 -1.01 -7.50 -3.16
CA ARG A 42 -1.12 -8.77 -3.91
C ARG A 42 -1.92 -9.84 -3.15
N MET A 43 -3.04 -9.44 -2.55
CA MET A 43 -3.92 -10.28 -1.73
C MET A 43 -3.32 -10.81 -0.42
N GLN A 44 -2.08 -10.44 -0.06
CA GLN A 44 -1.46 -10.78 1.21
C GLN A 44 -1.63 -9.65 2.22
N PRO A 45 -2.09 -9.92 3.46
CA PRO A 45 -2.25 -8.88 4.47
C PRO A 45 -0.89 -8.34 4.90
N VAL A 46 -0.69 -7.02 4.76
CA VAL A 46 0.57 -6.34 5.13
C VAL A 46 0.45 -5.48 6.38
N HIS A 47 -0.76 -4.99 6.68
CA HIS A 47 -0.99 -4.15 7.85
C HIS A 47 -2.43 -4.27 8.35
N THR A 48 -2.62 -4.16 9.66
CA THR A 48 -3.92 -4.07 10.32
C THR A 48 -3.86 -2.96 11.35
N THR A 49 -4.75 -1.98 11.24
CA THR A 49 -4.80 -0.88 12.22
C THR A 49 -5.46 -1.34 13.52
N SER A 50 -5.28 -0.57 14.58
CA SER A 50 -6.09 -0.69 15.78
C SER A 50 -7.55 -0.34 15.49
N LEU A 51 -8.43 -0.85 16.35
CA LEU A 51 -9.85 -0.54 16.34
C LEU A 51 -10.07 0.87 16.94
N LYS A 52 -10.86 1.71 16.27
CA LYS A 52 -11.11 3.09 16.66
C LYS A 52 -12.57 3.48 16.45
N VAL A 53 -13.14 4.19 17.43
CA VAL A 53 -14.47 4.80 17.31
C VAL A 53 -14.35 6.12 16.53
N ILE A 54 -15.17 6.26 15.50
CA ILE A 54 -15.09 7.33 14.51
C ILE A 54 -16.11 8.42 14.83
N ALA A 55 -15.60 9.60 15.13
CA ALA A 55 -16.31 10.88 15.08
C ALA A 55 -16.37 11.44 13.64
N GLU A 56 -16.65 12.75 13.48
CA GLU A 56 -16.78 13.40 12.16
C GLU A 56 -15.57 13.22 11.23
N ASN A 57 -14.37 13.51 11.75
CA ASN A 57 -13.11 13.42 11.04
C ASN A 57 -12.12 12.60 11.85
N ASN A 58 -11.59 11.53 11.27
CA ASN A 58 -10.67 10.64 11.96
C ASN A 58 -9.49 10.25 11.09
N THR A 59 -8.30 10.35 11.68
CA THR A 59 -7.05 9.91 11.06
C THR A 59 -6.59 8.60 11.69
N PHE A 60 -6.14 7.68 10.84
CA PHE A 60 -5.32 6.52 11.19
C PHE A 60 -3.92 6.79 10.67
N GLU A 61 -2.93 6.71 11.54
CA GLU A 61 -1.50 6.84 11.21
C GLU A 61 -0.92 5.45 10.99
N LEU A 62 -0.13 5.28 9.93
CA LEU A 62 0.39 3.97 9.47
C LEU A 62 1.91 3.91 9.41
N ASP A 63 2.60 4.87 10.03
CA ASP A 63 4.07 4.91 10.14
C ASP A 63 4.79 4.72 8.80
N ASN A 64 4.23 5.29 7.73
CA ASN A 64 4.79 5.24 6.38
C ASN A 64 4.91 3.81 5.81
N LEU A 65 3.82 3.03 5.90
CA LEU A 65 3.74 1.67 5.36
C LEU A 65 4.13 1.63 3.87
N PRO A 66 5.20 0.93 3.47
CA PRO A 66 5.59 0.82 2.07
C PRO A 66 4.58 -0.03 1.30
N LEU A 67 4.13 0.46 0.15
CA LEU A 67 3.16 -0.21 -0.71
C LEU A 67 3.58 -0.11 -2.18
N ARG A 68 3.35 -1.19 -2.93
CA ARG A 68 3.66 -1.24 -4.36
C ARG A 68 2.68 -2.07 -5.17
N GLY A 69 2.16 -1.48 -6.24
CA GLY A 69 1.28 -2.14 -7.18
C GLY A 69 -0.14 -2.17 -6.68
N ASP A 70 -0.79 -3.33 -6.77
CA ASP A 70 -2.20 -3.49 -6.49
C ASP A 70 -2.49 -3.66 -4.99
N ILE A 71 -3.23 -2.70 -4.44
CA ILE A 71 -3.54 -2.58 -3.02
C ILE A 71 -5.04 -2.71 -2.83
N LEU A 72 -5.43 -3.62 -1.95
CA LEU A 72 -6.81 -3.77 -1.48
C LEU A 72 -6.88 -3.32 -0.03
N VAL A 73 -7.78 -2.39 0.26
CA VAL A 73 -8.07 -1.92 1.61
C VAL A 73 -9.46 -2.40 2.00
N LYS A 74 -9.56 -3.10 3.12
CA LYS A 74 -10.83 -3.53 3.71
C LYS A 74 -11.04 -2.80 5.03
N CYS A 75 -12.18 -2.14 5.17
CA CYS A 75 -12.65 -1.57 6.41
C CYS A 75 -13.60 -2.57 7.09
N PHE A 76 -13.32 -2.89 8.35
CA PHE A 76 -14.19 -3.73 9.17
C PHE A 76 -14.79 -2.88 10.28
N GLN A 77 -16.06 -3.10 10.56
CA GLN A 77 -16.75 -2.51 11.71
C GLN A 77 -17.07 -3.58 12.76
N ARG A 78 -16.94 -3.21 14.03
CA ARG A 78 -17.50 -3.98 15.15
C ARG A 78 -18.94 -3.56 15.32
N THR A 79 -19.84 -4.54 15.34
CA THR A 79 -21.27 -4.35 15.59
C THR A 79 -21.65 -5.02 16.92
N SER A 80 -22.91 -4.87 17.33
CA SER A 80 -23.43 -5.58 18.51
C SER A 80 -23.43 -7.10 18.35
N THR A 81 -23.47 -7.61 17.11
CA THR A 81 -23.60 -9.04 16.81
C THR A 81 -22.35 -9.68 16.23
N ALA A 82 -21.40 -8.88 15.72
CA ALA A 82 -20.17 -9.37 15.12
C ALA A 82 -18.97 -8.52 15.52
N GLU A 83 -17.88 -9.19 15.95
CA GLU A 83 -16.63 -8.51 16.29
C GLU A 83 -15.93 -7.88 15.07
N ARG A 84 -16.15 -8.44 13.88
CA ARG A 84 -15.58 -7.99 12.59
C ARG A 84 -16.56 -8.24 11.45
N ALA A 85 -17.41 -7.27 11.14
CA ALA A 85 -18.22 -7.25 9.93
C ALA A 85 -17.51 -6.42 8.84
N LEU A 86 -17.46 -6.92 7.60
CA LEU A 86 -16.93 -6.13 6.48
C LEU A 86 -17.87 -4.94 6.26
N PHE A 87 -17.32 -3.72 6.34
CA PHE A 87 -18.09 -2.50 6.12
C PHE A 87 -17.99 -2.08 4.66
N PHE A 88 -16.79 -1.71 4.21
CA PHE A 88 -16.51 -1.42 2.81
C PHE A 88 -15.12 -1.89 2.40
N ARG A 89 -14.84 -1.87 1.11
CA ARG A 89 -13.50 -2.06 0.57
C ARG A 89 -13.27 -1.14 -0.63
N CYS A 90 -12.00 -0.88 -0.92
CA CYS A 90 -11.59 -0.23 -2.15
C CYS A 90 -10.26 -0.81 -2.62
N GLN A 91 -10.02 -0.69 -3.92
CA GLN A 91 -8.83 -1.22 -4.56
C GLN A 91 -8.25 -0.18 -5.50
N PHE A 92 -6.93 -0.01 -5.42
CA PHE A 92 -6.19 0.91 -6.28
C PHE A 92 -4.82 0.33 -6.60
N ASN A 93 -4.21 0.86 -7.66
CA ASN A 93 -2.87 0.47 -8.05
C ASN A 93 -1.92 1.66 -7.91
N THR A 94 -0.93 1.57 -7.03
CA THR A 94 0.01 2.68 -6.79
C THR A 94 0.82 3.03 -8.03
N CYS A 95 1.01 2.09 -8.96
CA CYS A 95 1.75 2.34 -10.19
C CYS A 95 1.03 3.29 -11.16
N THR A 96 -0.26 3.57 -10.93
CA THR A 96 -1.04 4.50 -11.75
C THR A 96 -1.10 5.91 -11.16
N PHE A 97 -0.39 6.16 -10.06
CA PHE A 97 -0.34 7.49 -9.47
C PHE A 97 0.42 8.42 -10.41
N ASP A 98 -0.19 9.56 -10.74
CA ASP A 98 0.50 10.61 -11.47
C ASP A 98 1.35 11.43 -10.51
N LEU A 99 2.58 10.95 -10.30
CA LEU A 99 3.56 11.59 -9.44
C LEU A 99 4.27 12.77 -10.13
N SER A 100 4.01 13.01 -11.43
CA SER A 100 4.74 14.00 -12.22
C SER A 100 4.24 15.44 -12.02
N ALA A 101 3.00 15.60 -11.55
CA ALA A 101 2.35 16.90 -11.39
C ALA A 101 2.55 17.55 -10.00
N HIS A 102 3.15 16.84 -9.05
CA HIS A 102 3.24 17.30 -7.67
C HIS A 102 4.64 17.82 -7.33
N ASN A 103 4.74 19.14 -7.07
CA ASN A 103 5.93 19.77 -6.48
C ASN A 103 6.11 19.40 -4.99
N GLU A 104 5.12 18.75 -4.40
CA GLU A 104 5.11 18.30 -3.01
C GLU A 104 5.38 16.80 -2.96
N ASN A 105 6.15 16.34 -1.96
CA ASN A 105 6.49 14.93 -1.73
C ASN A 105 5.29 14.11 -1.20
N THR A 106 4.08 14.44 -1.63
CA THR A 106 2.85 13.89 -1.06
C THR A 106 1.82 13.69 -2.16
N TYR A 107 1.20 12.52 -2.18
CA TYR A 107 0.12 12.17 -3.10
C TYR A 107 -1.15 11.86 -2.31
N LYS A 108 -2.29 12.37 -2.77
CA LYS A 108 -3.58 12.18 -2.11
C LYS A 108 -4.51 11.40 -3.03
N LEU A 109 -5.02 10.27 -2.54
CA LEU A 109 -6.03 9.47 -3.24
C LEU A 109 -7.34 9.53 -2.45
N ARG A 110 -8.42 9.96 -3.10
CA ARG A 110 -9.74 10.07 -2.47
C ARG A 110 -10.72 9.10 -3.10
N PHE A 111 -11.59 8.54 -2.27
CA PHE A 111 -12.78 7.83 -2.70
C PHE A 111 -14.00 8.39 -1.98
N TYR A 112 -15.04 8.67 -2.74
CA TYR A 112 -16.34 9.02 -2.18
C TYR A 112 -17.17 7.77 -1.91
N ARG A 113 -18.24 7.88 -1.11
CA ARG A 113 -19.19 6.81 -0.82
C ARG A 113 -19.56 5.99 -2.07
N GLU A 114 -19.83 6.66 -3.18
CA GLU A 114 -20.27 6.06 -4.45
C GLU A 114 -19.21 5.13 -5.08
N GLU A 115 -17.94 5.34 -4.72
CA GLU A 115 -16.77 4.62 -5.26
C GLU A 115 -16.28 3.51 -4.32
N LEU A 116 -16.94 3.34 -3.16
CA LEU A 116 -16.62 2.32 -2.17
C LEU A 116 -17.57 1.12 -2.33
N ASP A 117 -16.98 -0.06 -2.49
CA ASP A 117 -17.73 -1.31 -2.58
C ASP A 117 -18.56 -1.52 -1.29
N ASN A 118 -19.70 -2.21 -1.43
CA ASN A 118 -20.63 -2.59 -0.37
C ASN A 118 -21.46 -1.45 0.27
N ILE A 119 -21.02 -0.19 0.22
CA ILE A 119 -21.70 0.91 0.93
C ILE A 119 -22.29 2.00 0.03
N PHE A 120 -22.05 1.94 -1.29
CA PHE A 120 -22.54 2.98 -2.21
C PHE A 120 -24.06 3.20 -2.13
N ASN A 121 -24.87 2.15 -1.88
CA ASN A 121 -26.32 2.25 -1.74
C ASN A 121 -26.82 2.27 -0.28
N ASP A 122 -25.93 2.33 0.70
CA ASP A 122 -26.33 2.31 2.12
C ASP A 122 -26.87 3.68 2.56
N SER A 123 -28.17 3.76 2.87
CA SER A 123 -28.83 4.98 3.32
C SER A 123 -28.36 5.46 4.69
N GLU A 124 -27.75 4.59 5.50
CA GLU A 124 -27.22 4.95 6.81
C GLU A 124 -25.86 5.67 6.72
N VAL A 125 -25.19 5.58 5.58
CA VAL A 125 -23.91 6.27 5.34
C VAL A 125 -24.19 7.64 4.75
N ASN A 126 -23.57 8.67 5.33
CA ASN A 126 -23.69 10.04 4.83
C ASN A 126 -23.32 10.11 3.33
N SER A 127 -24.10 10.84 2.53
CA SER A 127 -23.82 10.99 1.09
C SER A 127 -22.51 11.74 0.81
N GLN A 128 -22.05 12.55 1.76
CA GLN A 128 -20.77 13.26 1.74
C GLN A 128 -19.64 12.47 2.42
N ALA A 129 -19.83 11.17 2.68
CA ALA A 129 -18.78 10.33 3.24
C ALA A 129 -17.64 10.14 2.24
N MET A 130 -16.41 10.27 2.76
CA MET A 130 -15.19 10.24 1.95
C MET A 130 -14.03 9.66 2.76
N ILE A 131 -13.20 8.89 2.06
CA ILE A 131 -11.92 8.41 2.57
C ILE A 131 -10.78 9.01 1.73
N GLU A 132 -9.76 9.51 2.41
CA GLU A 132 -8.54 10.04 1.80
C GLU A 132 -7.32 9.27 2.29
N PHE A 133 -6.51 8.79 1.35
CA PHE A 133 -5.23 8.15 1.60
C PHE A 133 -4.12 9.16 1.29
N ILE A 134 -3.24 9.38 2.26
CA ILE A 134 -2.08 10.27 2.13
C ILE A 134 -0.83 9.41 1.98
N PHE A 135 -0.17 9.54 0.84
CA PHE A 135 1.08 8.85 0.53
C PHE A 135 2.24 9.83 0.52
N LEU A 136 3.40 9.40 1.02
CA LEU A 136 4.69 10.03 0.75
C LEU A 136 5.34 9.33 -0.45
N ILE A 137 5.93 10.11 -1.35
CA ILE A 137 6.61 9.57 -2.54
C ILE A 137 8.00 9.09 -2.16
N GLU A 138 8.69 9.85 -1.32
CA GLU A 138 9.98 9.51 -0.72
C GLU A 138 9.91 9.69 0.80
N LEU A 139 10.63 8.87 1.57
CA LEU A 139 10.79 9.15 3.00
C LEU A 139 11.73 10.34 3.21
N PRO A 140 11.44 11.23 4.18
CA PRO A 140 12.43 12.20 4.63
C PRO A 140 13.68 11.46 5.09
N LYS A 141 14.85 11.82 4.54
CA LYS A 141 16.12 11.32 5.06
C LYS A 141 16.25 11.82 6.49
N SER A 142 16.28 10.92 7.47
CA SER A 142 16.65 11.28 8.83
C SER A 142 18.02 11.94 8.78
N SER A 143 18.12 13.21 9.17
CA SER A 143 19.38 13.91 9.31
C SER A 143 20.19 13.27 10.44
N SER A 144 20.99 12.26 10.13
CA SER A 144 22.05 11.80 11.02
C SER A 144 23.17 12.84 11.00
N ASN A 145 23.03 13.87 11.84
CA ASN A 145 24.16 14.71 12.21
C ASN A 145 24.99 13.94 13.25
N GLY A 146 26.20 13.52 12.86
CA GLY A 146 27.28 13.22 13.79
C GLY A 146 27.99 11.88 13.57
N GLY A 147 29.22 11.94 13.04
CA GLY A 147 30.26 10.96 13.35
C GLY A 147 30.99 10.36 12.15
N ASP A 148 32.07 11.02 11.70
CA ASP A 148 33.21 10.32 11.11
C ASP A 148 33.76 9.30 12.13
N CYS A 149 33.82 8.02 11.77
CA CYS A 149 34.98 7.15 12.04
C CYS A 149 34.81 5.72 11.47
N MET A 150 35.73 5.37 10.57
CA MET A 150 36.35 4.05 10.38
C MET A 150 35.44 2.81 10.41
N ASP A 151 35.14 2.27 9.23
CA ASP A 151 35.25 0.82 9.04
C ASP A 151 35.95 0.49 7.72
N ARG A 152 37.28 0.72 7.76
CA ARG A 152 38.25 0.00 6.94
C ARG A 152 38.42 -1.40 7.54
N MET A 153 37.66 -2.38 7.05
CA MET A 153 37.97 -3.80 7.22
C MET A 153 37.31 -4.54 6.04
N MET A 154 37.97 -4.74 4.90
CA MET A 154 38.82 -5.91 4.68
C MET A 154 39.65 -5.69 3.41
N MET A 155 40.90 -5.29 3.59
CA MET A 155 41.96 -5.43 2.58
C MET A 155 43.13 -6.08 3.31
N VAL A 156 43.81 -7.02 2.64
CA VAL A 156 44.90 -7.91 3.12
C VAL A 156 44.42 -9.28 3.61
N MET A 157 44.32 -10.22 2.66
CA MET A 157 45.16 -11.43 2.67
C MET A 157 45.50 -11.79 1.22
N THR A 158 46.63 -11.26 0.74
CA THR A 158 47.39 -11.87 -0.34
C THR A 158 48.32 -12.91 0.28
N ALA A 159 48.04 -14.20 0.08
CA ALA A 159 49.05 -15.23 -0.14
C ALA A 159 48.39 -16.56 -0.55
N SER A 160 48.84 -17.06 -1.72
CA SER A 160 48.95 -18.48 -2.08
C SER A 160 47.70 -19.26 -2.50
N GLY A 161 47.67 -19.61 -3.79
CA GLY A 161 47.43 -21.00 -4.22
C GLY A 161 45.99 -21.42 -4.57
N ALA A 162 45.74 -21.55 -5.88
CA ALA A 162 45.03 -22.66 -6.53
C ALA A 162 43.48 -22.82 -6.40
N ILE A 163 42.86 -22.81 -7.59
CA ILE A 163 41.73 -23.63 -8.09
C ILE A 163 40.29 -23.27 -7.68
N GLY A 164 39.43 -23.11 -8.70
CA GLY A 164 37.99 -23.42 -8.62
C GLY A 164 37.06 -22.31 -9.11
N GLY A 165 36.47 -22.46 -10.30
CA GLY A 165 35.57 -21.47 -10.91
C GLY A 165 34.13 -21.48 -10.37
N SER A 166 33.38 -20.42 -10.64
CA SER A 166 31.91 -20.48 -10.79
C SER A 166 31.33 -19.23 -11.47
N VAL A 167 30.83 -19.46 -12.70
CA VAL A 167 29.57 -18.99 -13.30
C VAL A 167 29.06 -17.57 -12.99
N ARG A 168 29.12 -16.71 -14.03
CA ARG A 168 28.28 -15.50 -14.16
C ARG A 168 26.81 -15.92 -14.32
N ARG A 169 25.92 -15.51 -13.41
CA ARG A 169 24.47 -15.64 -13.60
C ARG A 169 23.90 -14.40 -14.32
N SER A 170 23.14 -14.68 -15.38
CA SER A 170 22.49 -13.75 -16.29
C SER A 170 21.13 -13.28 -15.73
N ILE A 171 20.74 -12.04 -16.06
CA ILE A 171 19.51 -11.31 -15.68
C ILE A 171 18.26 -11.86 -16.43
N ALA A 172 18.07 -13.18 -16.48
CA ALA A 172 16.98 -13.79 -17.26
C ALA A 172 16.07 -14.75 -16.46
N GLU A 173 16.22 -14.87 -15.14
CA GLU A 173 15.50 -15.90 -14.36
C GLU A 173 14.33 -15.41 -13.49
N ASN A 174 13.79 -14.21 -13.71
CA ASN A 174 12.57 -13.77 -13.00
C ASN A 174 11.26 -14.01 -13.78
N SER A 175 11.28 -14.89 -14.79
CA SER A 175 10.08 -15.32 -15.51
C SER A 175 9.82 -16.81 -15.33
N ARG A 176 9.22 -17.18 -14.20
CA ARG A 176 8.46 -18.43 -13.99
C ARG A 176 7.30 -18.04 -13.06
N ALA A 177 6.05 -17.88 -13.48
CA ALA A 177 5.17 -18.83 -14.16
C ALA A 177 5.14 -20.18 -13.43
N ASP A 178 4.59 -20.18 -12.21
CA ASP A 178 4.07 -21.36 -11.50
C ASP A 178 3.02 -20.86 -10.49
N SER A 179 1.90 -21.49 -10.20
CA SER A 179 0.99 -22.41 -10.89
C SER A 179 -0.27 -22.37 -10.01
N TYR A 180 -1.44 -22.08 -10.59
CA TYR A 180 -2.73 -22.02 -9.89
C TYR A 180 -3.26 -23.44 -9.68
N GLU A 181 -2.71 -24.20 -8.74
CA GLU A 181 -3.36 -25.42 -8.25
C GLU A 181 -3.01 -25.62 -6.78
N ASN A 182 -3.97 -25.29 -5.90
CA ASN A 182 -4.23 -25.95 -4.61
C ASN A 182 -5.30 -25.16 -3.83
N PHE A 183 -6.53 -25.23 -4.31
CA PHE A 183 -7.71 -25.09 -3.48
C PHE A 183 -8.60 -26.25 -3.86
N ASP A 184 -8.44 -27.37 -3.15
CA ASP A 184 -9.49 -28.31 -2.81
C ASP A 184 -8.89 -29.32 -1.83
N ASN A 185 -9.18 -29.12 -0.55
CA ASN A 185 -9.29 -30.19 0.43
C ASN A 185 -10.27 -29.68 1.50
N GLU A 186 -11.53 -30.08 1.30
CA GLU A 186 -12.61 -30.23 2.29
C GLU A 186 -12.07 -31.09 3.47
N GLU A 187 -12.39 -30.85 4.74
CA GLU A 187 -13.69 -30.89 5.44
C GLU A 187 -13.69 -29.99 6.69
#